data_AF-A0A382MM31-F1
#
_entry.id   AF-A0A382MM31-F1
#
_cell.length_a   1.000
_cell.length_b   1.000
_cell.length_c   1.000
_cell.angle_alpha   90.00
_cell.angle_beta   90.00
_cell.angle_gamma   90.00
#
_symmetry.space_group_name_H-M   'P 1'
#
loop_
_entity.id
_entity.type
_entity.pdbx_description
1 polymer ?
#
loop_
_entity_poly.entity_id
_entity_poly.type
_entity_poly.pdbx_seq_one_letter_code
_entity_poly.pdbx_strand_id
1 'polypeptide(L)' 'VSDCEEFETVQELLSGLKEYFEFYNFERPHQSLVGKTPAEIYWGRDVVKKAA' A
#
# COMPACT_ATOMS: atom_id res chain seq x y z
N VAL A 1 -12.46 -15.74 -8.51
CA VAL A 1 -11.53 -16.24 -7.45
C VAL A 1 -10.18 -16.52 -8.11
N SER A 2 -9.64 -15.56 -8.88
CA SER A 2 -8.55 -15.85 -9.83
C SER A 2 -7.23 -15.14 -9.51
N ASP A 3 -7.14 -14.38 -8.41
CA ASP A 3 -5.99 -13.52 -8.13
C ASP A 3 -5.57 -13.67 -6.66
N CYS A 4 -5.42 -14.92 -6.20
CA CYS A 4 -4.57 -15.18 -5.06
C CYS A 4 -3.18 -15.46 -5.64
N GLU A 5 -2.26 -14.50 -5.55
CA GLU A 5 -0.87 -14.74 -5.91
C GLU A 5 -0.34 -15.93 -5.08
N GLU A 6 0.12 -16.96 -5.77
CA GLU A 6 0.70 -18.13 -5.13
C GLU A 6 2.14 -17.81 -4.74
N PHE A 7 2.35 -17.50 -3.46
CA PHE A 7 3.69 -17.34 -2.91
C PHE A 7 4.27 -18.72 -2.61
N GLU A 8 5.31 -19.11 -3.34
CA GLU A 8 5.94 -20.44 -3.20
C GLU A 8 6.71 -20.57 -1.88
N THR A 9 7.21 -19.45 -1.34
CA THR A 9 7.95 -19.39 -0.08
C THR A 9 7.42 -18.34 0.88
N VAL A 10 7.71 -18.51 2.18
CA VAL A 10 7.39 -17.52 3.22
C VAL A 10 8.11 -16.18 2.93
N GLN A 11 9.31 -16.23 2.34
CA GLN A 11 10.05 -15.01 2.00
C GLN A 11 9.34 -14.20 0.92
N GLU A 12 8.83 -14.86 -0.12
CA GLU A 12 8.05 -14.21 -1.18
C GLU A 12 6.74 -13.63 -0.65
N LEU A 13 6.04 -14.37 0.22
CA LEU A 13 4.84 -13.86 0.89
C LEU A 13 5.13 -12.59 1.68
N LEU A 14 6.21 -12.58 2.46
CA LEU A 14 6.60 -11.39 3.24
C LEU A 14 6.97 -10.22 2.33
N SER A 15 7.62 -10.47 1.20
CA SER A 15 7.93 -9.44 0.20
C SER A 15 6.66 -8.85 -0.40
N GLY A 16 5.75 -9.70 -0.90
CA GLY A 16 4.49 -9.25 -1.49
C GLY A 16 3.60 -8.51 -0.49
N LEU A 17 3.55 -8.95 0.78
CA LEU A 17 2.85 -8.21 1.83
C LEU A 17 3.45 -6.83 2.07
N LYS A 18 4.79 -6.73 2.08
CA LYS A 18 5.45 -5.43 2.25
C LYS A 18 5.10 -4.48 1.11
N GLU A 19 5.20 -4.95 -0.13
CA GLU A 19 4.85 -4.18 -1.33
C GLU A 19 3.38 -3.76 -1.29
N TYR A 20 2.48 -4.68 -0.91
CA TYR A 20 1.07 -4.38 -0.77
C TYR A 20 0.81 -3.30 0.28
N PHE A 21 1.46 -3.35 1.45
CA PHE A 21 1.29 -2.34 2.48
C PHE A 21 1.86 -0.97 2.08
N GLU A 22 2.96 -0.93 1.33
CA GLU A 22 3.51 0.32 0.79
C GLU A 22 2.50 0.94 -0.20
N PHE A 23 2.03 0.17 -1.17
CA PHE A 23 1.00 0.61 -2.13
C PHE A 23 -0.28 1.09 -1.43
N TYR A 24 -0.81 0.30 -0.49
CA TYR A 24 -2.05 0.63 0.21
C TYR A 24 -1.94 1.93 0.99
N ASN A 25 -0.83 2.13 1.71
CA ASN A 25 -0.66 3.28 2.59
C ASN A 25 -0.30 4.56 1.85
N PHE A 26 0.49 4.47 0.77
CA PHE A 26 1.11 5.65 0.15
C PHE A 26 0.60 5.96 -1.25
N GLU A 27 0.11 4.97 -1.99
CA GLU A 27 -0.24 5.16 -3.41
C GLU A 27 -1.75 5.08 -3.65
N ARG A 28 -2.47 4.26 -2.88
CA ARG A 28 -3.90 4.02 -3.13
C ARG A 28 -4.79 5.09 -2.49
N PRO A 29 -5.47 5.95 -3.28
CA PRO A 29 -6.47 6.86 -2.75
C PRO A 29 -7.73 6.08 -2.33
N HIS A 30 -8.28 6.40 -1.16
CA HIS A 30 -9.43 5.72 -0.61
C HIS A 30 -10.67 6.62 -0.65
N GLN A 31 -11.77 6.10 -1.20
CA GLN A 31 -13.06 6.81 -1.29
C GLN A 31 -13.57 7.25 0.09
N SER A 32 -13.47 6.38 1.10
CA SER A 32 -13.81 6.71 2.49
C SER A 32 -12.93 7.79 3.11
N LEU A 33 -11.74 8.02 2.55
CA LEU A 33 -10.80 9.07 2.97
C LEU A 33 -10.86 10.29 2.04
N VAL A 34 -11.97 10.48 1.31
CA VAL A 34 -12.18 11.61 0.38
C VAL A 34 -11.08 11.66 -0.69
N GLY A 35 -10.67 10.49 -1.18
CA GLY A 35 -9.65 10.35 -2.21
C GLY A 35 -8.21 10.53 -1.72
N LYS A 36 -7.98 10.58 -0.41
CA LYS A 36 -6.63 10.59 0.18
C LYS A 36 -6.12 9.20 0.48
N THR A 37 -4.81 9.07 0.64
CA THR A 37 -4.16 7.86 1.12
C THR A 37 -4.16 7.81 2.65
N PRO A 38 -4.05 6.62 3.27
CA PRO A 38 -3.90 6.51 4.71
C PRO A 38 -2.73 7.34 5.23
N ALA A 39 -1.61 7.35 4.51
CA ALA A 39 -0.44 8.10 4.92
C ALA A 39 -0.67 9.62 4.95
N GLU A 40 -1.42 10.15 3.98
CA GLU A 40 -1.79 11.57 3.98
C GLU A 40 -2.65 11.97 5.18
N ILE A 41 -3.49 11.06 5.67
CA ILE A 41 -4.38 11.32 6.81
C ILE A 41 -3.59 11.31 8.12
N TYR A 42 -2.69 10.35 8.33
CA TYR A 42 -1.97 10.20 9.59
C TYR A 42 -0.72 11.08 9.72
N TRP A 43 0.00 11.30 8.61
CA TRP A 43 1.28 12.02 8.62
C TRP A 43 1.27 13.33 7.82
N GLY A 44 0.18 13.65 7.13
CA GLY A 44 0.07 14.85 6.28
C GLY A 44 0.60 14.66 4.86
N ARG A 45 0.40 15.64 3.97
CA ARG A 45 0.72 15.50 2.53
C ARG A 45 2.21 15.50 2.19
N ASP A 46 3.05 15.97 3.08
CA ASP A 46 4.48 16.12 2.79
C ASP A 46 5.23 14.78 2.77
N VAL A 47 4.68 13.73 3.39
CA VAL A 47 5.32 12.40 3.40
C VAL A 47 5.19 11.63 2.09
N VAL A 48 4.18 11.96 1.26
CA VAL A 48 3.91 11.23 0.01
C VAL A 48 4.95 11.54 -1.08
N LYS A 49 5.57 12.72 -1.02
CA LYS A 49 6.51 13.21 -2.06
C LYS A 49 7.86 12.47 -2.08
N LYS A 50 8.12 11.54 -1.15
CA LYS A 50 9.38 10.80 -1.09
C LYS A 50 9.36 9.43 -1.77
N ALA A 51 8.23 8.99 -2.28
CA ALA A 51 8.09 7.71 -2.98
C ALA A 51 8.13 7.83 -4.53
N ALA A 52 8.44 9.00 -5.07
CA ALA A 52 8.50 9.28 -6.51
C ALA A 52 9.95 9.47 -7.01
#